data_AF-A0A7S4CA38-F1
#
_entry.id   AF-A0A7S4CA38-F1
#
_cell.length_a   1.000
_cell.length_b   1.000
_cell.length_c   1.000
_cell.angle_alpha   90.00
_cell.angle_beta   90.00
_cell.angle_gamma   90.00
#
_symmetry.space_group_name_H-M   'P 1'
#
loop_
_entity.id
_entity.type
_entity.pdbx_description
1 polymer ?
#
loop_
_entity_poly.entity_id
_entity_poly.type
_entity_poly.pdbx_seq_one_letter_code
_entity_poly.pdbx_strand_id
1 'polypeptide(L)'
;MFAAPLLLGQLTDVVSGGQPAWHGYVIAVAIFVISVTGAVIENQYFNTVVRCGIHISGALVCEVFEKSMRLSNRARAANSAGQITNHMSVDADKLEKVCSQLHQLWACPVKIVISVVLLCRILHLGGFMGALVLAFFVPVQTRVATRLAKFAKEKLKYADARISLTHEILS
;
A
#
# COMPACT_ATOMS: atom_id res chain seq x y z
N MET A 1 -11.39 -8.02 8.57
CA MET A 1 -12.05 -7.96 7.24
C MET A 1 -12.77 -9.26 6.88
N PHE A 2 -12.16 -10.45 7.02
CA PHE A 2 -12.75 -11.73 6.58
C PHE A 2 -13.77 -12.39 7.52
N ALA A 3 -13.82 -11.99 8.80
CA ALA A 3 -14.75 -12.56 9.76
C ALA A 3 -16.17 -11.97 9.63
N ALA A 4 -16.31 -10.75 9.11
CA ALA A 4 -17.60 -10.06 9.03
C ALA A 4 -18.61 -10.77 8.11
N PRO A 5 -18.26 -11.24 6.90
CA PRO A 5 -19.19 -11.99 6.04
C PRO A 5 -19.57 -13.36 6.62
N LEU A 6 -18.62 -14.03 7.28
CA LEU A 6 -18.83 -15.36 7.85
C LEU A 6 -19.81 -15.31 9.03
N LEU A 7 -19.67 -14.30 9.89
CA LEU A 7 -20.54 -14.09 11.05
C LEU A 7 -21.91 -13.53 10.67
N LEU A 8 -21.98 -12.69 9.62
CA LEU A 8 -23.25 -12.27 9.04
C LEU A 8 -24.03 -13.46 8.49
N GLY A 9 -23.36 -14.40 7.82
CA GLY A 9 -23.98 -15.65 7.37
C GLY A 9 -24.60 -16.46 8.51
N GLN A 10 -23.87 -16.61 9.63
CA GLN A 10 -24.39 -17.27 10.82
C GLN A 10 -25.54 -16.51 11.49
N LEU A 11 -25.51 -15.18 11.47
CA LEU A 11 -26.58 -14.34 12.01
C LEU A 11 -27.86 -14.46 11.16
N THR A 12 -27.74 -14.52 9.83
CA THR A 12 -28.89 -14.78 8.94
C THR A 12 -29.47 -16.18 9.12
N ASP A 13 -28.66 -17.20 9.38
CA ASP A 13 -29.16 -18.55 9.66
C ASP A 13 -29.89 -18.62 11.02
N VAL A 14 -29.38 -17.93 12.05
CA VAL A 14 -30.00 -17.86 13.38
C VAL A 14 -31.34 -17.10 13.33
N VAL A 15 -31.42 -16.02 12.54
CA VAL A 15 -32.66 -15.24 12.35
C VAL A 15 -33.69 -16.02 11.52
N SER A 16 -33.25 -16.77 10.49
CA SER A 16 -34.15 -17.56 9.64
C SER A 16 -34.66 -18.83 10.32
N GLY A 17 -33.88 -19.38 11.26
CA GLY A 17 -34.20 -20.60 12.01
C GLY A 17 -35.08 -20.40 13.25
N GLY A 18 -35.49 -19.18 13.59
CA GLY A 18 -36.35 -18.91 14.75
C GLY A 18 -35.71 -19.19 16.11
N GLN A 19 -34.38 -19.04 16.22
CA GLN A 19 -33.63 -19.30 17.45
C GLN A 19 -33.79 -18.20 18.51
N PRO A 20 -33.60 -18.50 19.81
CA PRO A 20 -33.85 -17.54 20.89
C PRO A 20 -32.93 -16.31 20.84
N ALA A 21 -33.50 -15.14 21.15
CA ALA A 21 -32.90 -13.81 20.95
C ALA A 21 -31.51 -13.61 21.58
N TRP A 22 -31.17 -14.37 22.63
CA TRP A 22 -29.86 -14.28 23.28
C TRP A 22 -28.70 -14.67 22.36
N HIS A 23 -28.90 -15.63 21.43
CA HIS A 23 -27.87 -16.02 20.46
C HIS A 23 -27.54 -14.85 19.52
N GLY A 24 -28.55 -14.08 19.11
CA GLY A 24 -28.36 -12.89 18.26
C GLY A 24 -27.51 -11.82 18.95
N TYR A 25 -27.76 -11.55 20.23
CA TYR A 25 -26.95 -10.61 21.02
C TYR A 25 -25.50 -11.07 21.15
N VAL A 26 -25.25 -12.36 21.41
CA VAL A 26 -23.90 -12.91 21.50
C VAL A 26 -23.14 -12.77 20.18
N ILE A 27 -23.78 -13.08 19.05
CA ILE A 27 -23.15 -12.94 17.72
C ILE A 27 -22.88 -11.47 17.38
N ALA A 28 -23.80 -10.56 17.70
CA ALA A 28 -23.62 -9.12 17.46
C ALA A 28 -22.43 -8.56 18.26
N VAL A 29 -22.30 -8.93 19.54
CA VAL A 29 -21.15 -8.55 20.37
C VAL A 29 -19.85 -9.16 19.82
N ALA A 30 -19.87 -10.42 19.38
CA ALA A 30 -18.72 -11.06 18.77
C ALA A 30 -18.26 -10.33 17.48
N ILE A 31 -19.20 -9.95 16.61
CA ILE A 31 -18.90 -9.16 15.40
C ILE A 31 -18.26 -7.82 15.77
N PHE A 32 -18.79 -7.12 16.78
CA PHE A 32 -18.24 -5.86 17.25
C PHE A 32 -16.79 -6.01 17.74
N VAL A 33 -16.55 -6.98 18.63
CA VAL A 33 -15.21 -7.25 19.19
C VAL A 33 -14.21 -7.61 18.09
N ILE A 34 -14.60 -8.48 17.17
CA ILE A 34 -13.74 -8.90 16.05
C ILE A 34 -13.45 -7.74 15.10
N SER A 35 -14.43 -6.88 14.83
CA SER A 35 -14.27 -5.72 13.96
C SER A 35 -13.33 -4.68 14.59
N VAL A 36 -13.51 -4.37 15.87
CA VAL A 36 -12.64 -3.45 16.62
C VAL A 36 -11.21 -3.99 16.68
N THR A 37 -11.04 -5.26 17.04
CA THR A 37 -9.72 -5.90 17.11
C THR A 37 -9.05 -5.91 15.73
N GLY A 38 -9.81 -6.23 14.69
CA GLY A 38 -9.32 -6.18 13.30
C GLY A 38 -8.83 -4.79 12.89
N ALA A 39 -9.58 -3.74 13.24
CA ALA A 39 -9.19 -2.35 12.96
C ALA A 39 -7.91 -1.95 13.71
N VAL A 40 -7.77 -2.35 14.98
CA VAL A 40 -6.55 -2.09 15.77
C VAL A 40 -5.34 -2.79 15.17
N ILE A 41 -5.47 -4.06 14.77
CA ILE A 41 -4.38 -4.83 14.14
C ILE A 41 -3.98 -4.20 12.80
N GLU A 42 -4.95 -3.83 11.96
CA GLU A 42 -4.66 -3.20 10.67
C GLU A 42 -3.93 -1.86 10.84
N ASN A 43 -4.36 -1.05 11.82
CA ASN A 43 -3.70 0.20 12.14
C ASN A 43 -2.29 0.00 12.72
N GLN A 44 -2.09 -1.00 13.60
CA GLN A 44 -0.76 -1.34 14.10
C GLN A 44 0.17 -1.84 13.00
N TYR A 45 -0.36 -2.67 12.10
CA TYR A 45 0.36 -3.15 10.93
C TYR A 45 0.81 -1.98 10.05
N PHE A 46 -0.11 -1.06 9.71
CA PHE A 46 0.22 0.13 8.93
C PHE A 46 1.31 0.97 9.61
N ASN A 47 1.14 1.23 10.91
CA ASN A 47 2.14 1.95 11.71
C ASN A 47 3.50 1.25 11.74
N THR A 48 3.55 -0.08 11.77
CA THR A 48 4.79 -0.84 11.80
C THR A 48 5.52 -0.75 10.45
N VAL A 49 4.77 -0.86 9.35
CA VAL A 49 5.32 -0.71 7.99
C VAL A 49 5.88 0.69 7.78
N VAL A 50 5.16 1.73 8.19
CA VAL A 50 5.62 3.13 8.10
C VAL A 50 6.88 3.33 8.95
N ARG A 51 6.90 2.84 10.19
CA ARG A 51 8.09 2.93 11.05
C ARG A 51 9.30 2.24 10.43
N CYS A 52 9.13 1.04 9.87
CA CYS A 52 10.20 0.32 9.20
C CYS A 52 10.79 1.16 8.04
N GLY A 53 9.93 1.80 7.25
CA GLY A 53 10.35 2.73 6.18
C GLY A 53 11.19 3.89 6.71
N ILE A 54 10.75 4.54 7.78
CA ILE A 54 11.47 5.66 8.44
C ILE A 54 12.83 5.20 9.00
N HIS A 55 12.89 4.00 9.60
CA HIS A 55 14.14 3.47 10.13
C HIS A 55 15.17 3.19 9.03
N ILE A 56 14.73 2.62 7.90
CA ILE A 56 15.61 2.33 6.76
C ILE A 56 16.11 3.64 6.14
N SER A 57 15.22 4.60 5.89
CA SER A 57 15.58 5.89 5.30
C SER A 57 16.52 6.68 6.23
N GLY A 58 16.24 6.70 7.54
CA GLY A 58 17.08 7.34 8.54
C GLY A 58 18.48 6.72 8.65
N ALA A 59 18.59 5.39 8.67
CA ALA A 59 19.88 4.71 8.70
C ALA A 59 20.72 5.00 7.45
N LEU A 60 20.09 5.02 6.27
CA LEU A 60 20.76 5.33 5.01
C LEU A 60 21.31 6.77 5.01
N VAL A 61 20.50 7.74 5.47
CA VAL A 61 20.93 9.14 5.57
C VAL A 61 22.11 9.29 6.53
N CYS A 62 22.07 8.60 7.68
CA CYS A 62 23.15 8.64 8.67
C CYS A 62 24.47 8.08 8.10
N GLU A 63 24.44 6.90 7.48
CA GLU A 63 25.62 6.27 6.86
C GLU A 63 26.23 7.14 5.76
N VAL A 64 25.38 7.74 4.92
CA VAL A 64 25.84 8.62 3.84
C VAL A 64 26.44 9.91 4.40
N PHE A 65 25.84 10.47 5.44
CA PHE A 65 26.36 11.66 6.10
C PHE A 65 27.76 11.39 6.68
N GLU A 66 27.95 10.28 7.40
CA GLU A 66 29.26 9.89 7.90
C GLU A 66 30.29 9.68 6.78
N LYS A 67 29.87 9.03 5.68
CA LYS A 67 30.72 8.85 4.49
C LYS A 67 31.10 10.20 3.86
N SER A 68 30.17 11.15 3.81
CA SER A 68 30.38 12.48 3.25
C SER A 68 31.40 13.31 4.06
N MET A 69 31.45 13.12 5.38
CA MET A 69 32.44 13.77 6.24
C MET A 69 33.85 13.21 6.07
N ARG A 70 33.98 11.96 5.62
CA ARG A 70 35.26 11.28 5.38
C ARG A 70 35.74 11.38 3.92
N LEU A 71 35.07 12.18 3.09
CA LEU A 71 35.40 12.33 1.67
C LEU A 71 36.71 13.10 1.45
N SER A 72 37.52 12.67 0.47
CA SER A 72 38.75 13.36 0.10
C SER A 72 38.47 14.73 -0.53
N ASN A 73 39.43 15.66 -0.44
CA ASN A 73 39.30 17.01 -1.01
C ASN A 73 38.96 17.01 -2.51
N ARG A 74 39.47 16.03 -3.28
CA ARG A 74 39.17 15.88 -4.72
C ARG A 74 37.71 15.48 -4.97
N ALA A 75 37.17 14.59 -4.14
CA ALA A 75 35.77 14.19 -4.23
C ALA A 75 34.83 15.32 -3.74
N ARG A 76 35.24 16.08 -2.73
CA ARG A 76 34.50 17.23 -2.19
C ARG A 76 34.44 18.41 -3.17
N ALA A 77 35.43 18.54 -4.05
CA ALA A 77 35.43 19.51 -5.14
C ALA A 77 34.45 19.16 -6.26
N ALA A 78 34.13 17.86 -6.44
CA ALA A 78 33.14 17.41 -7.41
C ALA A 78 31.70 17.47 -6.85
N ASN A 79 31.51 17.10 -5.59
CA ASN A 79 30.22 17.19 -4.90
C ASN A 79 30.43 17.63 -3.45
N SER A 80 29.83 18.76 -3.06
CA SER A 80 29.90 19.21 -1.67
C SER A 80 29.13 18.27 -0.74
N ALA A 81 29.57 18.13 0.52
CA ALA A 81 28.86 17.32 1.51
C ALA A 81 27.39 17.76 1.69
N GLY A 82 27.12 19.08 1.56
CA GLY A 82 25.76 19.63 1.58
C GLY A 82 24.91 19.19 0.39
N GLN A 83 25.46 19.18 -0.83
CA GLN A 83 24.75 18.68 -2.01
C GLN A 83 24.46 17.17 -1.91
N ILE A 84 25.42 16.37 -1.44
CA ILE A 84 25.25 14.92 -1.24
C ILE A 84 24.11 14.67 -0.24
N THR A 85 24.09 15.39 0.88
CA THR A 85 23.06 15.24 1.92
C THR A 85 21.68 15.68 1.42
N ASN A 86 21.61 16.76 0.63
CA ASN A 86 20.36 17.24 0.07
C ASN A 86 19.74 16.26 -0.95
N HIS A 87 20.55 15.74 -1.87
CA HIS A 87 20.11 14.71 -2.80
C HIS A 87 19.67 13.44 -2.05
N MET A 88 20.46 13.00 -1.07
CA MET A 88 20.13 11.83 -0.26
C MET A 88 18.83 12.01 0.54
N SER A 89 18.53 13.22 1.03
CA SER A 89 17.27 13.49 1.74
C SER A 89 16.04 13.30 0.84
N VAL A 90 16.13 13.74 -0.42
CA VAL A 90 15.05 13.54 -1.42
C VAL A 90 14.92 12.07 -1.81
N ASP A 91 16.04 11.37 -1.96
CA ASP A 91 16.03 9.95 -2.32
C ASP A 91 15.57 9.06 -1.17
N ALA A 92 15.88 9.42 0.08
CA ALA A 92 15.41 8.74 1.29
C ALA A 92 13.88 8.81 1.44
N ASP A 93 13.25 9.97 1.18
CA ASP A 93 11.79 10.12 1.18
C ASP A 93 11.12 9.27 0.08
N LYS A 94 11.74 9.18 -1.10
CA LYS A 94 11.27 8.26 -2.16
C LYS A 94 11.44 6.80 -1.74
N LEU A 95 12.56 6.44 -1.11
CA LEU A 95 12.84 5.08 -0.68
C LEU A 95 11.86 4.61 0.39
N GLU A 96 11.51 5.48 1.35
CA GLU A 96 10.48 5.22 2.36
C GLU A 96 9.13 4.88 1.70
N LYS A 97 8.71 5.70 0.73
CA LYS A 97 7.48 5.46 -0.05
C LYS A 97 7.53 4.15 -0.81
N VAL A 98 8.64 3.86 -1.49
CA VAL A 98 8.83 2.60 -2.24
C VAL A 98 8.81 1.39 -1.30
N CYS A 99 9.43 1.48 -0.13
CA CYS A 99 9.46 0.39 0.85
C CYS A 99 8.05 0.08 1.38
N SER A 100 7.30 1.11 1.75
CA SER A 100 5.89 0.96 2.16
C SER A 100 5.03 0.41 1.02
N GLN A 101 5.24 0.86 -0.22
CA GLN A 101 4.49 0.38 -1.39
C GLN A 101 4.83 -1.05 -1.78
N LEU A 102 6.10 -1.47 -1.70
CA LEU A 102 6.53 -2.84 -1.93
C LEU A 102 5.82 -3.78 -0.97
N HIS A 103 5.75 -3.40 0.31
CA HIS A 103 5.08 -4.21 1.31
C HIS A 103 3.58 -4.38 0.99
N GLN A 104 2.93 -3.31 0.53
CA GLN A 104 1.54 -3.34 0.09
C GLN A 104 1.35 -4.13 -1.22
N LEU A 105 2.35 -4.09 -2.12
CA LEU A 105 2.32 -4.74 -3.43
C LEU A 105 2.27 -6.26 -3.33
N TRP A 106 3.00 -6.87 -2.38
CA TRP A 106 2.95 -8.32 -2.15
C TRP A 106 1.81 -8.73 -1.21
N ALA A 107 1.41 -7.87 -0.26
CA ALA A 107 0.29 -8.16 0.63
C ALA A 107 -1.06 -8.14 -0.09
N CYS A 108 -1.24 -7.27 -1.08
CA CYS A 108 -2.46 -7.15 -1.89
C CYS A 108 -2.87 -8.47 -2.58
N PRO A 109 -2.02 -9.14 -3.38
CA PRO A 109 -2.37 -10.40 -4.01
C PRO A 109 -2.68 -11.51 -2.98
N VAL A 110 -1.96 -11.55 -1.86
CA VAL A 110 -2.27 -12.49 -0.77
C VAL A 110 -3.67 -12.24 -0.20
N LYS A 111 -4.04 -10.98 0.06
CA LYS A 111 -5.39 -10.62 0.50
C LYS A 111 -6.46 -11.03 -0.54
N ILE A 112 -6.21 -10.83 -1.82
CA ILE A 112 -7.12 -11.21 -2.91
C ILE A 112 -7.32 -12.73 -2.95
N VAL A 113 -6.23 -13.51 -2.89
CA VAL A 113 -6.30 -14.97 -2.90
C VAL A 113 -7.11 -15.47 -1.70
N ILE A 114 -6.83 -14.98 -0.50
CA ILE A 114 -7.58 -15.35 0.71
C ILE A 114 -9.06 -15.00 0.56
N SER A 115 -9.38 -13.81 0.03
CA SER A 115 -10.75 -13.37 -0.23
C SER A 115 -11.49 -14.32 -1.17
N VAL A 116 -10.86 -14.67 -2.29
CA VAL A 116 -11.45 -15.56 -3.31
C VAL A 116 -11.66 -16.97 -2.75
N VAL A 117 -10.67 -17.53 -2.04
CA VAL A 117 -10.79 -18.85 -1.41
C VAL A 117 -11.95 -18.87 -0.40
N LEU A 118 -12.08 -17.84 0.45
CA LEU A 118 -13.16 -17.76 1.42
C LEU A 118 -14.54 -17.65 0.73
N LEU A 119 -14.63 -16.84 -0.33
CA LEU A 119 -15.85 -16.66 -1.11
C LEU A 119 -16.29 -17.97 -1.78
N CYS A 120 -15.35 -18.72 -2.35
CA CYS A 120 -15.60 -20.03 -2.94
C CYS A 120 -16.09 -21.06 -1.91
N ARG A 121 -15.63 -20.97 -0.64
CA ARG A 121 -16.13 -21.85 0.43
C ARG A 121 -17.54 -21.51 0.88
N ILE A 122 -17.94 -20.24 0.87
CA ILE A 122 -19.26 -19.79 1.38
C ILE A 122 -20.36 -19.89 0.32
N LEU A 123 -20.09 -19.53 -0.94
CA LEU A 123 -21.13 -19.43 -1.99
C LEU A 123 -21.18 -20.63 -2.97
N HIS A 124 -20.34 -21.64 -2.83
CA HIS A 124 -20.24 -22.76 -3.77
C HIS A 124 -20.24 -22.28 -5.25
N LEU A 125 -21.26 -22.61 -6.06
CA LEU A 125 -21.35 -22.19 -7.49
C LEU A 125 -21.48 -20.67 -7.69
N GLY A 126 -22.13 -19.94 -6.79
CA GLY A 126 -22.31 -18.48 -6.91
C GLY A 126 -20.99 -17.71 -6.73
N GLY A 127 -20.07 -18.24 -5.92
CA GLY A 127 -18.75 -17.67 -5.70
C GLY A 127 -17.86 -17.75 -6.94
N PHE A 128 -18.09 -18.74 -7.81
CA PHE A 128 -17.33 -18.92 -9.04
C PHE A 128 -17.60 -17.79 -10.04
N MET A 129 -18.85 -17.36 -10.20
CA MET A 129 -19.20 -16.22 -11.07
C MET A 129 -18.59 -14.91 -10.55
N GLY A 130 -18.60 -14.69 -9.23
CA GLY A 130 -17.94 -13.55 -8.61
C GLY A 130 -16.42 -13.55 -8.83
N ALA A 131 -15.77 -14.71 -8.68
CA ALA A 131 -14.35 -14.86 -8.96
C ALA A 131 -14.01 -14.60 -10.43
N LEU A 132 -14.87 -15.00 -11.36
CA LEU A 132 -14.69 -14.78 -12.81
C LEU A 132 -14.79 -13.30 -13.18
N VAL A 133 -15.74 -12.57 -12.59
CA VAL A 133 -15.86 -11.11 -12.75
C VAL A 133 -14.64 -10.41 -12.16
N LEU A 134 -14.18 -10.80 -10.96
CA LEU A 134 -12.98 -10.23 -10.36
C LEU A 134 -11.74 -10.50 -11.22
N ALA A 135 -11.58 -11.71 -11.74
CA ALA A 135 -10.50 -12.07 -12.65
C ALA A 135 -10.53 -11.24 -13.95
N PHE A 136 -11.71 -10.87 -14.44
CA PHE A 136 -11.85 -9.95 -15.57
C PHE A 136 -11.54 -8.48 -15.22
N PHE A 137 -11.82 -8.05 -13.98
CA PHE A 137 -11.50 -6.68 -13.54
C PHE A 137 -9.99 -6.45 -13.34
N VAL A 138 -9.23 -7.48 -12.95
CA VAL A 138 -7.76 -7.40 -12.79
C VAL A 138 -7.05 -6.88 -14.04
N PRO A 139 -7.24 -7.42 -15.26
CA PRO A 139 -6.60 -6.91 -16.46
C PRO A 139 -7.09 -5.51 -16.84
N VAL A 140 -8.37 -5.19 -16.59
CA VAL A 140 -8.90 -3.83 -16.81
C VAL A 140 -8.18 -2.81 -15.92
N GLN A 141 -8.09 -3.09 -14.62
CA GLN A 141 -7.37 -2.23 -13.66
C GLN A 141 -5.89 -2.10 -14.04
N THR A 142 -5.24 -3.19 -14.48
CA THR A 142 -3.85 -3.17 -14.95
C THR A 142 -3.69 -2.28 -16.20
N ARG A 143 -4.60 -2.39 -17.17
CA ARG A 143 -4.57 -1.57 -18.40
C ARG A 143 -4.81 -0.09 -18.11
N VAL A 144 -5.68 0.24 -17.14
CA VAL A 144 -5.89 1.61 -16.69
C VAL A 144 -4.64 2.14 -15.98
N ALA A 145 -4.06 1.37 -15.06
CA ALA A 145 -2.85 1.75 -14.33
C ALA A 145 -1.66 2.02 -15.26
N THR A 146 -1.43 1.13 -16.24
CA THR A 146 -0.36 1.32 -17.23
C THR A 146 -0.57 2.55 -18.11
N ARG A 147 -1.81 2.88 -18.49
CA ARG A 147 -2.11 4.14 -19.21
C ARG A 147 -1.88 5.37 -18.35
N LEU A 148 -2.31 5.35 -17.09
CA LEU A 148 -2.04 6.43 -16.14
C LEU A 148 -0.53 6.65 -15.94
N ALA A 149 0.24 5.57 -15.82
CA ALA A 149 1.70 5.66 -15.72
C ALA A 149 2.33 6.27 -16.99
N LYS A 150 1.82 5.89 -18.18
CA LYS A 150 2.26 6.49 -19.45
C LYS A 150 1.99 7.99 -19.49
N PHE A 151 0.78 8.42 -19.11
CA PHE A 151 0.42 9.83 -19.06
C PHE A 151 1.22 10.61 -18.01
N ALA A 152 1.50 10.01 -16.85
CA ALA A 152 2.36 10.63 -15.85
C ALA A 152 3.78 10.87 -16.40
N LYS A 153 4.32 9.90 -17.15
CA LYS A 153 5.63 10.03 -17.81
C LYS A 153 5.64 11.09 -18.90
N GLU A 154 4.57 11.19 -19.70
CA GLU A 154 4.42 12.25 -20.71
C GLU A 154 4.30 13.63 -20.05
N LYS A 155 3.52 13.76 -18.98
CA LYS A 155 3.42 15.01 -18.21
C LYS A 155 4.76 15.49 -17.68
N LEU A 156 5.62 14.60 -17.19
CA LEU A 156 6.97 14.96 -16.75
C LEU A 156 7.81 15.52 -17.91
N LYS A 157 7.76 14.91 -19.10
CA LYS A 157 8.46 15.43 -20.28
C LYS A 157 8.00 16.84 -20.67
N TYR A 158 6.69 17.09 -20.64
CA TYR A 158 6.16 18.42 -20.94
C TYR A 158 6.54 19.45 -19.87
N ALA A 159 6.59 19.05 -18.60
CA ALA A 159 7.07 19.92 -17.52
C ALA A 159 8.54 20.28 -17.70
N ASP A 160 9.40 19.31 -18.05
CA ASP A 160 10.83 19.54 -18.31
C ASP A 160 11.05 20.44 -19.53
N ALA A 161 10.32 20.19 -20.63
CA ALA A 161 10.37 21.03 -21.83
C ALA A 161 9.94 22.48 -21.55
N ARG A 162 8.90 22.67 -20.73
CA ARG A 162 8.46 24.01 -20.29
C ARG A 162 9.56 24.73 -19.52
N ILE A 163 10.20 24.05 -18.55
CA ILE A 163 11.27 24.61 -17.73
C ILE A 163 12.46 25.03 -18.61
N SER A 164 12.84 24.19 -19.57
CA SER A 164 13.94 24.47 -20.52
C SER A 164 13.65 25.71 -21.38
N LEU A 165 12.45 25.82 -21.96
CA LEU A 165 12.08 26.97 -22.80
C LEU A 165 12.03 28.28 -21.99
N THR A 166 11.49 28.23 -20.77
CA THR A 166 11.52 29.41 -19.89
C THR A 166 12.94 29.83 -19.52
N HIS A 167 13.88 28.89 -19.43
CA HIS A 167 15.29 29.20 -19.19
C HIS A 167 15.96 29.83 -20.42
N GLU A 168 15.64 29.36 -21.64
CA GLU A 168 16.17 29.93 -22.90
C GLU A 168 15.67 31.36 -23.16
N ILE A 169 14.42 31.68 -22.81
CA ILE A 169 13.85 33.04 -23.03
C ILE A 169 14.38 34.06 -22.01
N LEU A 170 14.77 33.60 -20.81
CA LEU A 170 15.30 34.47 -19.75
C LEU A 170 16.82 34.72 -19.87
N SER A 171 17.52 33.94 -20.70
CA SER A 171 18.94 34.07 -21.03
C SER A 171 19.16 35.02 -22.19
#